data_AF-A0A2D1AUJ7-F1
#
_entry.id   AF-A0A2D1AUJ7-F1
#
_cell.length_a   1.000
_cell.length_b   1.000
_cell.length_c   1.000
_cell.angle_alpha   90.00
_cell.angle_beta   90.00
_cell.angle_gamma   90.00
#
_symmetry.space_group_name_H-M   'P 1'
#
loop_
_entity.id
_entity.type
_entity.pdbx_description
1 polymer ?
#
loop_
_entity_poly.entity_id
_entity_poly.type
_entity_poly.pdbx_seq_one_letter_code
_entity_poly.pdbx_strand_id
1 'polypeptide(L)' 'NRVKHPMIRRRLIELWRDARARHEDPVDAWESIVEDPEKAKSYKSRRGLGGFVRADW' A
#
# COMPACT_ATOMS: atom_id res chain seq x y z
N ASN A 1 14.16 8.75 -18.27
CA ASN A 1 13.24 8.45 -17.16
C ASN A 1 12.82 6.98 -17.24
N ARG A 2 13.65 6.05 -16.71
CA ARG A 2 13.42 4.60 -16.85
C ARG A 2 13.15 3.99 -15.48
N VAL A 3 12.06 3.22 -15.36
CA VAL A 3 11.72 2.47 -14.15
C VAL A 3 12.67 1.26 -14.04
N LYS A 4 13.39 1.16 -12.91
CA LYS A 4 14.39 0.10 -12.65
C LYS A 4 13.90 -0.97 -11.68
N HIS A 5 12.97 -0.62 -10.80
CA HIS A 5 12.45 -1.48 -9.73
C HIS A 5 10.94 -1.29 -9.63
N PRO A 6 10.19 -2.27 -9.11
CA PRO A 6 8.81 -2.02 -8.74
C PRO A 6 8.78 -0.94 -7.65
N MET A 7 7.85 -0.01 -7.79
CA MET A 7 7.70 1.15 -6.92
C MET A 7 6.29 1.16 -6.37
N ILE A 8 6.17 1.36 -5.05
CA ILE A 8 4.88 1.43 -4.37
C ILE A 8 4.78 2.70 -3.55
N ARG A 9 3.55 3.19 -3.33
CA ARG A 9 3.33 4.34 -2.46
C ARG A 9 3.75 3.99 -1.03
N ARG A 10 4.58 4.84 -0.41
CA ARG A 10 5.00 4.65 0.99
C ARG A 10 3.82 4.39 1.93
N ARG A 11 2.78 5.22 1.85
CA ARG A 11 1.58 5.07 2.70
C ARG A 11 0.86 3.74 2.50
N LEU A 12 0.84 3.23 1.27
CA LEU A 12 0.20 1.96 0.96
C LEU A 12 1.01 0.78 1.50
N ILE A 13 2.33 0.78 1.35
CA ILE A 13 3.17 -0.33 1.81
C ILE A 13 3.23 -0.41 3.34
N GLU A 14 3.15 0.72 4.04
CA GLU A 14 3.01 0.75 5.50
C GLU A 14 1.72 0.04 5.94
N LEU A 15 0.57 0.43 5.36
CA LEU A 15 -0.71 -0.24 5.63
C LEU A 15 -0.69 -1.73 5.27
N TRP A 16 -0.06 -2.08 4.15
CA TRP A 16 0.07 -3.46 3.70
C TRP A 16 0.86 -4.32 4.68
N ARG A 17 2.01 -3.83 5.15
CA ARG A 17 2.84 -4.55 6.13
C ARG A 17 2.10 -4.73 7.46
N ASP A 18 1.41 -3.69 7.92
CA ASP A 18 0.61 -3.76 9.14
C ASP A 18 -0.55 -4.75 9.02
N ALA A 19 -1.21 -4.82 7.86
CA ALA A 19 -2.28 -5.78 7.61
C ALA A 19 -1.76 -7.21 7.48
N ARG A 20 -0.65 -7.42 6.76
CA ARG A 20 0.03 -8.72 6.63
C ARG A 20 0.55 -9.27 7.96
N ALA A 21 0.81 -8.41 8.94
CA ALA A 21 1.16 -8.84 10.29
C ALA A 21 -0.06 -9.30 11.12
N ARG A 22 -1.28 -8.93 10.73
CA ARG A 22 -2.53 -9.25 11.45
C ARG A 22 -3.35 -10.36 10.78
N HIS A 23 -3.21 -10.50 9.47
CA HIS A 23 -3.95 -11.45 8.65
C HIS A 23 -2.99 -12.41 7.96
N GLU A 24 -3.23 -13.71 8.14
CA GLU A 24 -2.45 -14.76 7.48
C GLU A 24 -2.72 -14.81 5.98
N ASP A 25 -4.00 -14.69 5.59
CA ASP A 25 -4.41 -14.60 4.19
C ASP A 25 -4.14 -13.19 3.62
N PRO A 26 -3.40 -13.06 2.50
CA PRO A 26 -3.19 -11.77 1.85
C PRO A 26 -4.46 -11.14 1.27
N VAL A 27 -5.48 -11.91 0.94
CA VAL A 27 -6.77 -11.41 0.46
C VAL A 27 -7.51 -10.71 1.58
N ASP A 28 -7.61 -11.33 2.77
CA ASP A 28 -8.20 -10.72 3.97
C ASP A 28 -7.42 -9.47 4.39
N ALA A 29 -6.08 -9.52 4.32
CA ALA A 29 -5.24 -8.36 4.58
C ALA A 29 -5.60 -7.19 3.66
N TRP A 30 -5.80 -7.45 2.37
CA TRP A 30 -6.18 -6.44 1.39
C TRP A 30 -7.58 -5.90 1.63
N GLU A 31 -8.54 -6.77 1.91
CA GLU A 31 -9.92 -6.42 2.26
C GLU A 31 -9.94 -5.43 3.45
N SER A 32 -9.20 -5.74 4.52
CA SER A 32 -9.09 -4.89 5.72
C SER A 32 -8.58 -3.46 5.46
N ILE A 33 -7.91 -3.22 4.33
CA ILE A 33 -7.37 -1.92 3.92
C ILE A 33 -8.37 -1.18 3.01
N VAL A 34 -8.96 -1.89 2.05
CA VAL A 34 -9.81 -1.28 1.02
C VAL A 34 -11.21 -0.99 1.55
N GLU A 35 -11.74 -1.85 2.40
CA GLU A 35 -13.07 -1.69 3.01
C GLU A 35 -13.09 -0.64 4.11
N ASP A 36 -11.94 -0.35 4.73
CA ASP A 36 -11.80 0.76 5.67
C ASP A 36 -11.69 2.10 4.89
N PRO A 37 -12.72 2.97 4.95
CA PRO A 37 -12.75 4.20 4.17
C PRO A 37 -11.63 5.18 4.55
N GLU A 38 -11.20 5.18 5.82
CA GLU A 38 -10.15 6.06 6.30
C GLU A 38 -8.77 5.60 5.81
N LYS A 39 -8.49 4.29 5.90
CA LYS A 39 -7.27 3.71 5.32
C LYS A 39 -7.24 3.93 3.81
N ALA A 40 -8.35 3.66 3.12
CA ALA A 40 -8.48 3.83 1.69
C ALA A 40 -8.23 5.28 1.25
N LYS A 41 -8.86 6.24 1.94
CA LYS A 41 -8.66 7.68 1.69
C LYS A 41 -7.22 8.09 1.93
N SER A 42 -6.55 7.53 2.93
CA SER A 42 -5.18 7.92 3.30
C SER A 42 -4.15 7.67 2.19
N TYR A 43 -4.23 6.55 1.46
CA TYR A 43 -3.32 6.29 0.34
C TYR A 43 -3.84 6.83 -1.00
N LYS A 44 -5.17 6.86 -1.22
CA LYS A 44 -5.79 7.39 -2.45
C LYS A 44 -5.57 8.90 -2.60
N SER A 45 -5.75 9.67 -1.52
CA SER A 45 -5.54 11.13 -1.51
C SER A 45 -4.12 11.55 -1.84
N ARG A 46 -3.15 10.66 -1.64
CA ARG A 46 -1.75 10.94 -1.94
C ARG A 46 -1.39 10.72 -3.40
N ARG A 47 -2.27 10.18 -4.25
CA ARG A 47 -2.03 9.90 -5.69
C ARG A 47 -1.52 11.15 -6.42
N GLY A 48 -0.49 11.00 -7.26
CA GLY A 48 0.16 12.14 -7.94
C GLY A 48 1.17 12.95 -7.10
N LEU A 49 1.17 12.82 -5.77
CA LEU A 49 2.01 13.64 -4.87
C LEU A 49 3.38 13.02 -4.52
N GLY A 50 3.96 12.21 -5.42
CA GLY A 50 5.23 11.52 -5.17
C GLY A 50 5.18 10.47 -4.04
N GLY A 51 6.29 10.31 -3.29
CA GLY A 51 6.37 9.39 -2.16
C GLY A 51 6.39 7.90 -2.53
N PHE A 52 7.02 7.56 -3.66
CA PHE A 52 7.27 6.18 -4.04
C PHE A 52 8.50 5.62 -3.31
N VAL A 53 8.39 4.38 -2.85
CA VAL A 53 9.48 3.59 -2.28
C VAL A 53 9.68 2.34 -3.11
N ARG A 54 10.92 1.83 -3.10
CA ARG A 54 11.26 0.57 -3.78
C ARG A 54 10.50 -0.58 -3.13
N ALA A 55 9.93 -1.44 -3.97
CA ALA A 55 9.37 -2.71 -3.58
C ALA A 55 10.22 -3.85 -4.16
N ASP A 56 9.89 -5.05 -3.73
CA ASP A 56 10.39 -6.30 -4.29
C ASP A 56 9.27 -6.97 -5.11
N TRP A 57 9.65 -7.88 -6.01
CA TRP A 57 8.72 -8.65 -6.84
C TRP A 57 8.05 -9.78 -6.03
#